data_AF-A0A447U979-F1
#
_entry.id   AF-A0A447U979-F1
#
_cell.length_a   1.000
_cell.length_b   1.000
_cell.length_c   1.000
_cell.angle_alpha   90.00
_cell.angle_beta   90.00
_cell.angle_gamma   90.00
#
_symmetry.space_group_name_H-M   'P 1'
#
loop_
_entity.id
_entity.type
_entity.pdbx_description
1 polymer ?
#
loop_
_entity_poly.entity_id
_entity_poly.type
_entity_poly.pdbx_seq_one_letter_code
_entity_poly.pdbx_strand_id
1 'polypeptide(L)'
;MVPYAGAIARVNFATISGKAVLISVKMPDGGIPPMGADVFNGEGTNIGMVGQSGQIYARIAHPSGSLLVRWGTGANQRCRVAYQLDLHTKEPFLYLNKICEKE
;
A
#
# COMPACT_ATOMS: atom_id res chain seq x y z
N MET A 1 -15.57 -19.53 -13.15
CA MET A 1 -16.50 -20.55 -12.63
C MET A 1 -17.71 -20.59 -13.55
N VAL A 2 -18.12 -21.77 -14.02
CA VAL A 2 -19.36 -21.93 -14.78
C VAL A 2 -20.19 -23.01 -14.07
N PRO A 3 -21.26 -22.64 -13.34
CA PRO A 3 -22.11 -23.62 -12.67
C PRO A 3 -23.08 -24.30 -13.65
N TYR A 4 -23.38 -25.57 -13.39
CA TYR A 4 -24.42 -26.31 -14.10
C TYR A 4 -25.82 -25.89 -13.65
N ALA A 5 -26.84 -26.21 -14.46
CA ALA A 5 -28.23 -25.93 -14.13
C ALA A 5 -28.62 -26.53 -12.76
N GLY A 6 -29.14 -25.68 -11.85
CA GLY A 6 -29.53 -26.07 -10.49
C GLY A 6 -28.45 -25.93 -9.42
N ALA A 7 -27.20 -25.60 -9.77
CA ALA A 7 -26.13 -25.41 -8.79
C ALA A 7 -26.06 -23.96 -8.27
N ILE A 8 -26.01 -23.79 -6.95
CA ILE A 8 -25.67 -22.52 -6.30
C ILE A 8 -24.18 -22.53 -6.01
N ALA A 9 -23.45 -21.57 -6.55
CA ALA A 9 -22.00 -21.52 -6.44
C ALA A 9 -21.56 -20.33 -5.59
N ARG A 10 -20.86 -20.59 -4.49
CA ARG A 10 -20.29 -19.56 -3.60
C ARG A 10 -18.92 -19.14 -4.12
N VAL A 11 -18.76 -17.86 -4.45
CA VAL A 11 -17.47 -17.26 -4.77
C VAL A 11 -16.97 -16.49 -3.54
N ASN A 12 -15.79 -16.84 -3.06
CA ASN A 12 -15.14 -16.09 -1.98
C ASN A 12 -14.25 -15.00 -2.61
N PHE A 13 -14.57 -13.75 -2.32
CA PHE A 13 -13.73 -12.60 -2.67
C PHE A 13 -12.95 -12.16 -1.44
N ALA A 14 -11.62 -12.26 -1.50
CA ALA A 14 -10.77 -11.68 -0.46
C ALA A 14 -10.85 -10.15 -0.58
N THR A 15 -11.39 -9.48 0.45
CA THR A 15 -11.49 -8.03 0.51
C THR A 15 -10.46 -7.46 1.47
N ILE A 16 -9.66 -6.51 1.00
CA ILE A 16 -8.78 -5.72 1.86
C ILE A 16 -9.62 -4.59 2.45
N SER A 17 -9.95 -4.68 3.74
CA SER A 17 -10.72 -3.67 4.46
C SER A 17 -9.80 -2.61 5.06
N GLY A 18 -10.23 -1.35 5.08
CA GLY A 18 -9.45 -0.26 5.66
C GLY A 18 -9.74 1.10 5.00
N LYS A 19 -9.09 2.15 5.52
CA LYS A 19 -9.16 3.49 4.94
C LYS A 19 -8.30 3.51 3.68
N ALA A 20 -8.87 3.98 2.57
CA ALA A 20 -8.10 4.19 1.34
C ALA A 20 -7.17 5.40 1.54
N VAL A 21 -5.89 5.21 1.22
CA VAL A 21 -4.88 6.26 1.28
C VAL A 21 -4.15 6.34 -0.04
N LEU A 22 -3.78 7.55 -0.42
CA LEU A 22 -2.82 7.82 -1.49
C LEU A 22 -1.60 8.50 -0.89
N ILE A 23 -0.45 7.83 -0.95
CA ILE A 23 0.79 8.30 -0.35
C ILE A 23 1.78 8.62 -1.46
N SER A 24 2.15 9.88 -1.59
CA SER A 24 3.26 10.31 -2.44
C SER A 24 4.57 10.14 -1.67
N VAL A 25 5.44 9.26 -2.15
CA VAL A 25 6.74 8.99 -1.54
C VAL A 25 7.89 9.56 -2.35
N LYS A 26 8.84 10.16 -1.61
CA LYS A 26 10.14 10.59 -2.13
C LYS A 26 11.25 10.03 -1.26
N MET A 27 12.38 9.69 -1.86
CA MET A 27 13.60 9.31 -1.13
C MET A 27 14.26 10.56 -0.51
N PRO A 28 15.07 10.42 0.55
CA PRO A 28 15.85 11.51 1.15
C PRO A 28 16.72 12.23 0.12
N ASP A 29 17.24 11.47 -0.83
CA ASP A 29 18.07 11.90 -1.95
C ASP A 29 17.27 12.60 -3.08
N GLY A 30 15.96 12.80 -2.91
CA GLY A 30 15.08 13.45 -3.89
C GLY A 30 14.58 12.53 -5.00
N GLY A 31 15.08 11.29 -5.08
CA GLY A 31 14.59 10.26 -5.99
C GLY A 31 13.18 9.78 -5.64
N ILE A 32 12.58 8.99 -6.53
CA ILE A 32 11.28 8.33 -6.29
C ILE A 32 11.46 6.81 -6.40
N PRO A 33 10.78 6.01 -5.55
CA PRO A 33 10.75 4.57 -5.74
C PRO A 33 10.24 4.22 -7.14
N PRO A 34 10.79 3.18 -7.78
CA PRO A 34 10.39 2.81 -9.13
C PRO A 34 8.93 2.35 -9.16
N MET A 35 8.28 2.60 -10.29
CA MET A 35 6.94 2.06 -10.55
C MET A 35 6.97 0.52 -10.51
N GLY A 36 5.96 -0.07 -9.89
CA GLY A 36 5.86 -1.52 -9.68
C GLY A 36 6.57 -2.01 -8.42
N ALA A 37 7.18 -1.13 -7.61
CA ALA A 37 7.72 -1.53 -6.32
C ALA A 37 6.60 -2.02 -5.40
N ASP A 38 6.81 -3.17 -4.75
CA ASP A 38 5.84 -3.75 -3.83
C ASP A 38 5.80 -2.97 -2.51
N VAL A 39 4.60 -2.86 -1.93
CA VAL A 39 4.37 -2.18 -0.66
C VAL A 39 3.81 -3.17 0.36
N PHE A 40 4.55 -3.38 1.44
CA PHE A 40 4.19 -4.29 2.51
C PHE A 40 3.80 -3.52 3.77
N ASN A 41 2.80 -4.02 4.51
CA ASN A 41 2.47 -3.53 5.84
C ASN A 41 3.43 -4.09 6.91
N GLY A 42 3.27 -3.67 8.17
CA GLY A 42 4.07 -4.17 9.30
C GLY A 42 3.93 -5.68 9.58
N GLU A 43 2.91 -6.34 9.03
CA GLU A 43 2.68 -7.78 9.15
C GLU A 43 3.33 -8.57 7.99
N GLY A 44 3.98 -7.87 7.05
CA GLY A 44 4.58 -8.50 5.85
C GLY A 44 3.59 -8.83 4.74
N THR A 45 2.34 -8.34 4.83
CA THR A 45 1.33 -8.51 3.78
C THR A 45 1.53 -7.47 2.69
N ASN A 46 1.53 -7.89 1.42
CA ASN A 46 1.51 -6.95 0.29
C ASN A 46 0.14 -6.27 0.22
N ILE A 47 0.12 -4.94 0.37
CA ILE A 47 -1.12 -4.15 0.39
C ILE A 47 -1.24 -3.20 -0.81
N GLY A 48 -0.31 -3.27 -1.75
CA GLY A 48 -0.29 -2.41 -2.92
C GLY A 48 1.07 -2.34 -3.60
N MET A 49 1.16 -1.43 -4.57
CA MET A 49 2.36 -1.17 -5.35
C MET A 49 2.54 0.33 -5.57
N VAL A 50 3.78 0.74 -5.84
CA VAL A 50 4.12 2.10 -6.27
C VAL A 50 3.69 2.29 -7.72
N GLY A 51 2.82 3.27 -7.95
CA GLY A 51 2.42 3.73 -9.27
C GLY A 51 3.35 4.81 -9.82
N GLN A 52 2.82 5.57 -10.78
CA GLN A 52 3.54 6.67 -11.41
C GLN A 52 3.87 7.78 -10.40
N SER A 53 4.97 8.48 -10.62
CA SER A 53 5.41 9.61 -9.77
C SER A 53 5.62 9.26 -8.29
N GLY A 54 5.87 7.99 -7.95
CA GLY A 54 6.07 7.56 -6.57
C GLY A 54 4.77 7.56 -5.74
N GLN A 55 3.60 7.42 -6.38
CA GLN A 55 2.33 7.36 -5.65
C GLN A 55 1.98 5.93 -5.25
N ILE A 56 1.64 5.72 -3.99
CA ILE A 56 1.17 4.45 -3.45
C ILE A 56 -0.31 4.57 -3.16
N TYR A 57 -1.11 3.66 -3.74
CA TYR A 57 -2.48 3.43 -3.31
C TYR A 57 -2.53 2.20 -2.43
N ALA A 58 -3.04 2.36 -1.21
CA ALA A 58 -3.17 1.25 -0.26
C ALA A 58 -4.47 1.39 0.56
N ARG A 59 -4.98 0.26 1.04
CA ARG A 59 -6.02 0.24 2.08
C ARG A 59 -5.38 -0.13 3.39
N ILE A 60 -5.43 0.79 4.35
CA ILE A 60 -4.78 0.65 5.64
C ILE A 60 -5.84 0.35 6.70
N ALA A 61 -5.64 -0.76 7.42
CA ALA A 61 -6.52 -1.19 8.51
C ALA A 61 -6.20 -0.48 9.84
N HIS A 62 -4.93 -0.18 10.10
CA HIS A 62 -4.46 0.42 11.36
C HIS A 62 -4.21 1.93 11.22
N PRO A 63 -4.62 2.77 12.19
CA PRO A 63 -4.46 4.23 12.10
C PRO A 63 -2.99 4.67 12.02
N SER A 64 -2.06 3.88 12.55
CA SER A 64 -0.63 4.16 12.50
C SER A 64 0.16 2.90 12.15
N GLY A 65 1.36 3.08 11.63
CA GLY A 65 2.25 1.98 11.29
C GLY A 65 3.39 2.40 10.38
N SER A 66 4.05 1.39 9.81
CA SER A 66 5.07 1.59 8.78
C SER A 66 4.77 0.72 7.57
N LEU A 67 5.10 1.26 6.39
CA LEU A 67 5.07 0.54 5.12
C LEU A 67 6.50 0.28 4.68
N LEU A 68 6.77 -0.94 4.21
CA LEU A 68 8.03 -1.29 3.57
C LEU A 68 7.81 -1.27 2.05
N VAL A 69 8.49 -0.37 1.36
CA VAL A 69 8.52 -0.31 -0.10
C VAL A 69 9.75 -1.07 -0.57
N ARG A 70 9.60 -2.07 -1.43
CA ARG A 70 10.70 -2.93 -1.90
C ARG A 70 10.61 -3.16 -3.40
N TRP A 71 11.71 -2.92 -4.10
CA TRP A 71 11.84 -3.14 -5.56
C TRP A 71 13.01 -4.04 -5.94
N GLY A 72 13.70 -4.60 -4.96
CA GLY A 72 14.79 -5.55 -5.17
C GLY A 72 15.21 -6.22 -3.86
N THR A 73 16.28 -7.01 -3.93
CA THR A 73 16.79 -7.80 -2.80
C THR A 73 17.91 -7.10 -2.03
N GLY A 74 18.53 -6.06 -2.60
CA GLY A 74 19.57 -5.28 -1.96
C GLY A 74 19.05 -4.37 -0.85
N ALA A 75 19.91 -4.05 0.14
CA ALA A 75 19.57 -3.11 1.21
C ALA A 75 19.17 -1.72 0.68
N ASN A 76 19.79 -1.27 -0.41
CA ASN A 76 19.48 0.00 -1.06
C ASN A 76 18.25 -0.07 -1.98
N GLN A 77 17.58 -1.21 -2.08
CA GLN A 77 16.41 -1.44 -2.93
C GLN A 77 15.10 -1.56 -2.14
N ARG A 78 15.12 -1.02 -0.92
CA ARG A 78 13.99 -0.95 -0.01
C ARG A 78 14.04 0.33 0.81
N CYS A 79 12.88 0.80 1.24
CA CYS A 79 12.77 1.94 2.13
C CYS A 79 11.49 1.83 2.99
N ARG A 80 11.49 2.50 4.14
CA ARG A 80 10.39 2.47 5.10
C ARG A 80 9.67 3.82 5.15
N VAL A 81 8.34 3.77 5.22
CA VAL A 81 7.46 4.94 5.28
C VAL A 81 6.61 4.85 6.54
N ALA A 82 6.83 5.74 7.50
CA ALA A 82 5.95 5.86 8.66
C ALA A 82 4.70 6.66 8.30
N TYR A 83 3.54 6.19 8.75
CA TYR A 83 2.26 6.88 8.56
C TYR A 83 1.46 6.94 9.86
N GLN A 84 0.65 7.98 9.95
CA GLN A 84 -0.37 8.17 10.98
C GLN A 84 -1.56 8.83 10.31
N LEU A 85 -2.73 8.25 10.48
CA LEU A 85 -3.98 8.59 9.82
C LEU A 85 -5.00 8.93 10.89
N ASP A 86 -5.82 9.94 10.60
CA ASP A 86 -7.07 10.14 11.32
C ASP A 86 -8.18 9.34 10.61
N LEU A 87 -8.66 8.29 11.27
CA LEU A 87 -9.71 7.43 10.73
C LEU A 87 -11.11 8.09 10.77
N HIS A 88 -11.28 9.21 11.47
CA HIS A 88 -12.57 9.91 11.58
C HIS A 88 -12.84 10.90 10.46
N THR A 89 -11.88 11.12 9.55
CA THR A 89 -12.10 12.00 8.40
C THR A 89 -13.22 11.47 7.49
N LYS A 90 -14.09 12.38 7.04
CA LYS A 90 -15.17 12.07 6.08
C LYS A 90 -14.69 11.91 4.65
N GLU A 91 -13.43 12.20 4.34
CA GLU A 91 -12.92 12.08 2.98
C GLU A 91 -12.85 10.62 2.51
N PRO A 92 -13.19 10.33 1.24
CA PRO A 92 -13.21 8.97 0.70
C PRO A 92 -11.80 8.35 0.61
N PHE A 93 -10.77 9.16 0.46
CA PHE A 93 -9.37 8.77 0.52
C PHE A 93 -8.53 9.88 1.17
N LEU A 94 -7.44 9.49 1.84
CA LEU A 94 -6.52 10.42 2.47
C LEU A 94 -5.26 10.58 1.63
N TYR A 95 -4.84 11.81 1.37
CA TYR A 95 -3.56 12.10 0.72
C TYR A 95 -2.46 12.39 1.73
N LEU A 96 -1.31 11.75 1.56
CA LEU A 96 -0.13 11.99 2.38
C LEU A 96 1.09 12.21 1.49
N ASN A 97 1.95 13.15 1.88
CA ASN A 97 3.29 13.29 1.34
C ASN A 97 4.27 12.80 2.41
N LYS A 98 5.10 11.80 2.07
CA LYS A 98 6.05 11.20 3.01
C LYS A 98 7.43 11.00 2.40
N ILE A 99 8.43 11.02 3.26
CA ILE A 99 9.80 10.66 2.90
C ILE A 99 9.96 9.17 3.20
N CYS A 100 10.56 8.43 2.26
CA CYS A 100 10.85 7.02 2.38
C CYS A 100 12.29 6.83 2.87
N GLU A 101 12.48 6.58 4.15
CA GLU A 101 13.81 6.45 4.74
C GLU A 101 14.46 5.13 4.31
N LYS A 102 15.75 5.16 3.94
CA LYS A 102 16.51 3.95 3.63
C LYS A 102 16.62 3.08 4.88
N GLU A 103 16.44 1.77 4.70
CA GLU A 103 16.64 0.77 5.75
C GLU A 103 18.11 0.40 5.92
#